data_AF-A0A7J6R040-F1
#
_entry.id   AF-A0A7J6R040-F1
#
_cell.length_a   1.000
_cell.length_b   1.000
_cell.length_c   1.000
_cell.angle_alpha   90.00
_cell.angle_beta   90.00
_cell.angle_gamma   90.00
#
_symmetry.space_group_name_H-M   'P 1'
#
loop_
_entity.id
_entity.type
_entity.pdbx_description
1 polymer ?
#
loop_
_entity_poly.entity_id
_entity_poly.type
_entity_poly.pdbx_seq_one_letter_code
_entity_poly.pdbx_strand_id
1 'polypeptide(L)'
;MSPKPFVGGNWKSNGSVESIKKLAPSLVAGESTYNKDAVDVVIAPTAIHLPLAMEQFKGSNIQVSAQNCSKTGPGAYTGEITADMIKDAGLNWTILGHSER
;
A
#
# COMPACT_ATOMS: atom_id res chain seq x y z
N MET A 1 -1.43 -25.75 9.70
CA MET A 1 -2.19 -24.80 8.85
C MET A 1 -1.24 -24.26 7.81
N SER A 2 -1.61 -24.31 6.54
CA SER A 2 -0.82 -23.67 5.48
C SER A 2 -0.95 -22.14 5.61
N PRO A 3 0.14 -21.37 5.45
CA PRO A 3 0.07 -19.92 5.51
C PRO A 3 -0.84 -19.39 4.39
N LYS A 4 -1.61 -18.33 4.70
CA LYS A 4 -2.42 -17.63 3.71
C LYS A 4 -1.48 -17.02 2.65
N PRO A 5 -1.63 -17.33 1.35
CA PRO A 5 -0.88 -16.66 0.31
C PRO A 5 -1.04 -15.13 0.36
N PHE A 6 0.03 -14.42 0.00
CA PHE A 6 0.10 -12.96 0.05
C PHE A 6 0.67 -12.43 -1.26
N VAL A 7 -0.02 -11.48 -1.90
CA VAL A 7 0.40 -10.85 -3.14
C VAL A 7 0.60 -9.35 -2.91
N GLY A 8 1.85 -8.91 -3.04
CA GLY A 8 2.24 -7.50 -2.88
C GLY A 8 2.54 -6.84 -4.23
N GLY A 9 1.84 -5.76 -4.55
CA GLY A 9 2.10 -4.90 -5.71
C GLY A 9 2.89 -3.65 -5.33
N ASN A 10 4.23 -3.71 -5.37
CA ASN A 10 5.08 -2.53 -5.16
C ASN A 10 5.11 -1.66 -6.43
N TRP A 11 4.48 -0.48 -6.40
CA TRP A 11 4.46 0.44 -7.55
C TRP A 11 5.76 1.21 -7.72
N LYS A 12 6.66 1.16 -6.73
CA LYS A 12 7.94 1.89 -6.70
C LYS A 12 7.71 3.38 -6.94
N SER A 13 8.65 4.06 -7.58
CA SER A 13 8.54 5.48 -7.95
C SER A 13 7.71 5.70 -9.23
N ASN A 14 6.51 5.12 -9.32
CA ASN A 14 5.61 5.29 -10.46
C ASN A 14 4.22 5.75 -10.02
N GLY A 15 3.53 6.41 -10.94
CA GLY A 15 2.13 6.81 -10.80
C GLY A 15 1.91 8.32 -10.88
N SER A 16 0.68 8.65 -11.22
CA SER A 16 0.07 9.98 -11.25
C SER A 16 -1.39 9.84 -10.80
N VAL A 17 -2.02 10.93 -10.38
CA VAL A 17 -3.46 10.94 -10.01
C VAL A 17 -4.32 10.29 -11.10
N GLU A 18 -4.08 10.62 -12.37
CA GLU A 18 -4.82 10.04 -13.51
C GLU A 18 -4.58 8.54 -13.65
N SER A 19 -3.31 8.10 -13.64
CA SER A 19 -2.99 6.68 -13.81
C SER A 19 -3.58 5.81 -12.69
N ILE A 20 -3.62 6.32 -11.46
CA ILE A 20 -4.18 5.62 -10.30
C ILE A 20 -5.70 5.50 -10.43
N LYS A 21 -6.38 6.60 -10.76
CA LYS A 21 -7.83 6.60 -11.01
C LYS A 21 -8.21 5.70 -12.19
N LYS A 22 -7.33 5.56 -13.19
CA LYS A 22 -7.54 4.66 -14.32
C LYS A 22 -7.33 3.18 -13.94
N LEU A 23 -6.33 2.88 -13.12
CA LEU A 23 -5.96 1.50 -12.76
C LEU A 23 -6.86 0.90 -11.68
N ALA A 24 -7.22 1.69 -10.65
CA ALA A 24 -7.90 1.18 -9.47
C ALA A 24 -9.23 0.45 -9.75
N PRO A 25 -10.13 0.95 -10.63
CA PRO A 25 -11.38 0.26 -10.94
C PRO A 25 -11.16 -1.15 -11.51
N SER A 26 -10.15 -1.33 -12.36
CA SER A 26 -9.81 -2.63 -12.93
C SER A 26 -9.28 -3.61 -11.88
N LEU A 27 -8.48 -3.13 -10.92
CA LEU A 27 -7.98 -3.95 -9.81
C LEU A 27 -9.12 -4.36 -8.86
N VAL A 28 -10.02 -3.43 -8.52
CA VAL A 28 -11.19 -3.72 -7.67
C VAL A 28 -12.13 -4.73 -8.36
N ALA A 29 -12.39 -4.58 -9.66
CA ALA A 29 -13.19 -5.54 -10.42
C ALA A 29 -12.55 -6.95 -10.44
N GLY A 30 -11.21 -7.00 -10.50
CA GLY A 30 -10.43 -8.23 -10.44
C GLY A 30 -10.61 -9.03 -9.15
N GLU A 31 -11.08 -8.43 -8.05
CA GLU A 31 -11.38 -9.18 -6.82
C GLU A 31 -12.43 -10.28 -6.99
N SER A 32 -13.28 -10.19 -8.01
CA SER A 32 -14.26 -11.23 -8.33
C SER A 32 -13.63 -12.51 -8.89
N THR A 33 -12.32 -12.50 -9.20
CA THR A 33 -11.62 -13.60 -9.87
C THR A 33 -10.92 -14.56 -8.92
N TYR A 34 -10.89 -14.28 -7.62
CA TYR A 34 -10.23 -15.12 -6.61
C TYR A 34 -11.01 -15.14 -5.28
N ASN A 35 -10.71 -16.13 -4.43
CA ASN A 35 -11.27 -16.17 -3.07
C ASN A 35 -10.52 -15.18 -2.16
N LYS A 36 -11.21 -14.10 -1.79
CA LYS A 36 -10.67 -12.99 -0.98
C LYS A 36 -10.30 -13.40 0.45
N ASP A 37 -10.95 -14.43 0.98
CA ASP A 37 -10.62 -14.99 2.29
C ASP A 37 -9.38 -15.88 2.25
N ALA A 38 -9.02 -16.38 1.06
CA ALA A 38 -7.89 -17.28 0.87
C ALA A 38 -6.58 -16.58 0.52
N VAL A 39 -6.59 -15.34 0.03
CA VAL A 39 -5.37 -14.60 -0.38
C VAL A 39 -5.43 -13.15 0.08
N ASP A 40 -4.35 -12.66 0.67
CA ASP A 40 -4.21 -11.23 0.98
C ASP A 40 -3.59 -10.50 -0.22
N VAL A 41 -4.20 -9.40 -0.62
CA VAL A 41 -3.71 -8.55 -1.70
C VAL A 41 -3.41 -7.15 -1.16
N VAL A 42 -2.19 -6.69 -1.39
CA VAL A 42 -1.72 -5.40 -0.88
C VAL A 42 -1.01 -4.63 -1.98
N ILE A 43 -1.32 -3.35 -2.15
CA ILE A 43 -0.62 -2.45 -3.08
C ILE A 43 0.19 -1.40 -2.32
N ALA A 44 1.34 -1.02 -2.87
CA ALA A 44 2.20 0.01 -2.28
C ALA A 44 2.44 1.15 -3.28
N PRO A 45 1.59 2.20 -3.32
CA PRO A 45 1.82 3.40 -4.12
C PRO A 45 2.94 4.27 -3.51
N THR A 46 3.38 5.31 -4.23
CA THR A 46 4.29 6.31 -3.64
C THR A 46 3.62 7.05 -2.49
N ALA A 47 4.41 7.54 -1.53
CA ALA A 47 3.90 8.18 -0.31
C ALA A 47 2.92 9.34 -0.59
N ILE A 48 3.20 10.16 -1.61
CA ILE A 48 2.35 11.29 -2.01
C ILE A 48 0.98 10.86 -2.56
N HIS A 49 0.83 9.60 -2.97
CA HIS A 49 -0.42 9.06 -3.53
C HIS A 49 -1.16 8.14 -2.56
N LEU A 50 -0.68 7.95 -1.32
CA LEU A 50 -1.35 7.11 -0.33
C LEU A 50 -2.81 7.53 -0.07
N PRO A 51 -3.14 8.83 0.14
CA PRO A 51 -4.53 9.22 0.41
C PRO A 51 -5.46 8.91 -0.76
N LEU A 52 -5.00 9.15 -2.00
CA LEU A 52 -5.77 8.84 -3.21
C LEU A 52 -5.98 7.34 -3.34
N ALA A 53 -4.94 6.51 -3.14
CA ALA A 53 -5.10 5.07 -3.20
C ALA A 53 -6.08 4.57 -2.13
N MET A 54 -5.96 5.04 -0.89
CA MET A 54 -6.90 4.69 0.17
C MET A 54 -8.36 5.02 -0.19
N GLU A 55 -8.60 6.16 -0.85
CA GLU A 55 -9.93 6.52 -1.35
C GLU A 55 -10.39 5.56 -2.46
N GLN A 56 -9.55 5.30 -3.46
CA GLN A 56 -9.92 4.48 -4.62
C GLN A 56 -10.15 3.00 -4.28
N PHE A 57 -9.50 2.47 -3.24
CA PHE A 57 -9.64 1.08 -2.78
C PHE A 57 -10.57 0.93 -1.58
N LYS A 58 -11.25 2.01 -1.16
CA LYS A 58 -12.20 1.97 -0.05
C LYS A 58 -13.35 0.98 -0.34
N GLY A 59 -13.60 0.08 0.59
CA GLY A 59 -14.64 -0.96 0.46
C GLY A 59 -14.23 -2.18 -0.35
N SER A 60 -13.01 -2.20 -0.91
CA SER A 60 -12.39 -3.39 -1.48
C SER A 60 -11.65 -4.21 -0.41
N ASN A 61 -11.26 -5.43 -0.73
CA ASN A 61 -10.38 -6.29 0.09
C ASN A 61 -8.88 -6.04 -0.20
N ILE A 62 -8.56 -5.24 -1.22
CA ILE A 62 -7.20 -4.78 -1.50
C ILE A 62 -6.78 -3.77 -0.44
N GLN A 63 -5.70 -4.08 0.28
CA GLN A 63 -5.13 -3.20 1.30
C GLN A 63 -4.07 -2.27 0.70
N VAL A 64 -3.84 -1.12 1.34
CA VAL A 64 -2.81 -0.15 0.94
C VAL A 64 -1.64 -0.19 1.92
N SER A 65 -0.43 -0.08 1.37
CA SER A 65 0.86 -0.15 2.08
C SER A 65 1.72 1.07 1.76
N ALA A 66 2.52 1.51 2.72
CA ALA A 66 3.65 2.38 2.43
C ALA A 66 4.80 1.57 1.78
N GLN A 67 5.73 2.26 1.11
CA GLN A 67 6.92 1.63 0.49
C GLN A 67 8.17 1.67 1.37
N ASN A 68 8.15 2.48 2.43
CA ASN A 68 9.24 2.61 3.38
C ASN A 68 8.70 3.15 4.70
N CYS A 69 9.48 2.98 5.76
CA CYS A 69 9.25 3.59 7.05
C CYS A 69 10.59 3.98 7.66
N SER A 70 10.62 5.09 8.38
CA SER A 70 11.80 5.51 9.11
C SER A 70 12.15 4.50 10.19
N LYS A 71 13.46 4.33 10.45
CA LYS A 71 13.98 3.54 11.56
C LYS A 71 13.83 4.25 12.91
N THR A 72 13.52 5.54 12.89
CA THR A 72 13.40 6.39 14.07
C THR A 72 11.94 6.69 14.39
N GLY A 73 11.68 7.09 15.63
CA GLY A 73 10.42 7.73 16.01
C GLY A 73 10.35 9.20 15.57
N PRO A 74 9.31 9.94 16.01
CA PRO A 74 9.16 11.37 15.74
C PRO A 74 10.41 12.16 16.13
N GLY A 75 10.84 13.09 15.27
CA GLY A 75 12.04 13.88 15.50
C GLY A 75 12.45 14.74 14.32
N ALA A 76 13.63 15.35 14.41
CA ALA A 76 14.19 16.24 13.38
C ALA A 76 14.78 15.46 12.19
N TYR A 77 13.95 14.69 11.50
CA TYR A 77 14.32 13.87 10.34
C TYR A 77 13.52 14.32 9.11
N THR A 78 13.92 15.45 8.53
CA THR A 78 13.21 16.06 7.39
C THR A 78 13.07 15.06 6.23
N GLY A 79 11.82 14.86 5.79
CA GLY A 79 11.48 13.95 4.68
C GLY A 79 11.16 12.51 5.09
N GLU A 80 11.41 12.12 6.34
CA GLU A 80 11.11 10.78 6.84
C GLU A 80 9.64 10.62 7.23
N ILE A 81 9.12 9.40 7.05
CA ILE A 81 7.77 9.00 7.47
C ILE A 81 7.91 7.89 8.51
N THR A 82 7.42 8.12 9.73
CA THR A 82 7.55 7.17 10.85
C THR A 82 6.47 6.09 10.81
N ALA A 83 6.68 4.99 11.56
CA ALA A 83 5.71 3.90 11.67
C ALA A 83 4.40 4.40 12.30
N ASP A 84 4.50 5.28 13.29
CA ASP A 84 3.37 5.89 13.96
C ASP A 84 2.53 6.73 12.99
N MET A 85 3.16 7.51 12.09
CA MET A 85 2.45 8.26 11.05
C MET A 85 1.73 7.34 10.05
N ILE A 86 2.36 6.22 9.67
CA ILE A 86 1.74 5.23 8.77
C ILE A 86 0.52 4.59 9.46
N LYS A 87 0.66 4.27 10.74
CA LYS A 87 -0.41 3.66 11.53
C LYS A 87 -1.56 4.63 11.79
N ASP A 88 -1.25 5.89 12.12
CA ASP A 88 -2.21 6.98 12.30
C ASP A 88 -3.01 7.26 11.02
N ALA A 89 -2.34 7.21 9.86
CA ALA A 89 -2.99 7.29 8.56
C ALA A 89 -3.86 6.07 8.22
N GLY A 90 -3.95 5.06 9.09
CA GLY A 90 -4.84 3.89 8.93
C GLY A 90 -4.27 2.77 8.07
N LEU A 91 -2.97 2.80 7.73
CA LEU A 91 -2.32 1.72 7.00
C LEU A 91 -1.81 0.63 7.96
N ASN A 92 -1.85 -0.62 7.48
CA ASN A 92 -1.39 -1.78 8.26
C ASN A 92 -0.09 -2.39 7.71
N TRP A 93 0.39 -1.89 6.58
CA TRP A 93 1.53 -2.47 5.86
C TRP A 93 2.54 -1.40 5.47
N THR A 94 3.81 -1.80 5.50
CA THR A 94 4.91 -1.06 4.89
C THR A 94 5.96 -2.04 4.37
N ILE A 95 6.63 -1.68 3.28
CA ILE A 95 7.77 -2.42 2.76
C ILE A 95 9.04 -1.92 3.46
N LEU A 96 9.92 -2.82 3.87
CA LEU A 96 11.23 -2.50 4.45
C LEU A 96 12.31 -3.38 3.82
N GLY A 97 13.54 -2.86 3.70
CA GLY A 97 14.68 -3.60 3.17
C GLY A 97 14.57 -3.96 1.68
N HIS A 98 13.75 -3.23 0.91
CA HIS A 98 13.73 -3.39 -0.54
C HIS A 98 15.11 -3.08 -1.12
N SER A 99 15.61 -3.86 -2.08
CA SER A 99 16.97 -3.75 -2.61
C SER A 99 17.33 -2.40 -3.28
N GLU A 100 16.32 -1.57 -3.56
CA GLU A 100 16.48 -0.21 -4.11
C GLU A 100 16.63 0.85 -3.00
N ARG A 101 16.68 0.44 -1.73
CA ARG A 101 16.81 1.29 -0.53
C ARG A 101 18.07 0.97 0.26
#